data_AF-A0ABD7YTB8-F1
#
_entry.id   AF-A0ABD7YTB8-F1
#
_cell.length_a   1.000
_cell.length_b   1.000
_cell.length_c   1.000
_cell.angle_alpha   90.00
_cell.angle_beta   90.00
_cell.angle_gamma   90.00
#
_symmetry.space_group_name_H-M   'P 1'
#
loop_
_entity.id
_entity.type
_entity.pdbx_description
1 polymer ?
#
loop_
_entity_poly.entity_id
_entity_poly.type
_entity_poly.pdbx_seq_one_letter_code
_entity_poly.pdbx_strand_id
1 'polypeptide(L)'
;MIYEKIEVNYYIRKDNGKLFFDYKKIAEPGEKAWLVDTIDRTEEFTAFTNKGKVSKPQRSRYEVVNEEAERKLQERLALKEQTKIDLPRAIELAKVVDKAFEDKMGDLFLEYDYVEEGEFSDDKTPGWVTIKAKTSHSDWYSNDDVFNAPSTYYYQVPIEVEKEARELQAIRRKHQNDDTFSFWKCDYRKRKVRVADHSNY
;
A
#
# COMPACT_ATOMS: atom_id res chain seq x y z
N MET A 1 -16.44 -24.67 -10.18
CA MET A 1 -15.00 -24.35 -10.21
C MET A 1 -14.86 -22.91 -9.72
N ILE A 2 -13.72 -22.55 -9.13
CA ILE A 2 -13.40 -21.17 -8.76
C ILE A 2 -12.44 -20.65 -9.84
N TYR A 3 -12.77 -19.51 -10.43
CA TYR A 3 -11.98 -18.86 -11.47
C TYR A 3 -11.45 -17.54 -10.93
N GLU A 4 -10.22 -17.57 -10.44
CA GLU A 4 -9.50 -16.43 -9.89
C GLU A 4 -8.08 -16.48 -10.42
N LYS A 5 -7.54 -15.33 -10.84
CA LYS A 5 -6.15 -15.24 -11.27
C LYS A 5 -5.26 -15.05 -10.04
N ILE A 6 -4.35 -16.00 -9.80
CA ILE A 6 -3.35 -15.98 -8.74
C ILE A 6 -1.97 -16.14 -9.36
N GLU A 7 -1.08 -15.20 -9.07
CA GLU A 7 0.32 -15.26 -9.49
C GLU A 7 1.23 -15.67 -8.31
N VAL A 8 2.06 -16.68 -8.56
CA VAL A 8 3.07 -17.16 -7.61
C VAL A 8 4.45 -16.90 -8.21
N ASN A 9 5.15 -15.95 -7.59
CA ASN A 9 6.57 -15.70 -7.85
C ASN A 9 7.40 -16.57 -6.92
N TYR A 10 8.39 -17.25 -7.48
CA TYR A 10 9.31 -18.08 -6.71
C TYR A 10 10.70 -18.11 -7.34
N TYR A 11 11.69 -18.43 -6.52
CA TYR A 11 13.11 -18.39 -6.83
C TYR A 11 13.71 -19.76 -6.57
N ILE A 12 14.40 -20.32 -7.56
CA ILE A 12 15.11 -21.59 -7.41
C ILE A 12 16.60 -21.27 -7.37
N ARG A 13 17.26 -21.61 -6.27
CA ARG A 13 18.72 -21.54 -6.16
C ARG A 13 19.39 -22.46 -7.18
N LYS A 14 20.32 -21.95 -7.99
CA LYS A 14 20.98 -22.76 -9.04
C LYS A 14 21.95 -23.81 -8.50
N ASP A 15 22.54 -23.54 -7.35
CA ASP A 15 23.54 -24.40 -6.71
C ASP A 15 22.93 -25.66 -6.09
N ASN A 16 21.76 -25.54 -5.46
CA ASN A 16 21.14 -26.63 -4.69
C ASN A 16 19.68 -26.95 -5.07
N GLY A 17 19.07 -26.19 -5.98
CA GLY A 17 17.70 -26.40 -6.43
C GLY A 17 16.62 -26.07 -5.39
N LYS A 18 16.97 -25.49 -4.23
CA LYS A 18 15.99 -25.09 -3.20
C LYS A 18 15.10 -23.96 -3.71
N LEU A 19 13.82 -24.05 -3.37
CA LEU A 19 12.78 -23.11 -3.80
C LEU A 19 12.41 -22.14 -2.68
N PHE A 20 12.27 -20.86 -3.01
CA PHE A 20 11.89 -19.79 -2.09
C PHE A 20 10.80 -18.90 -2.69
N PHE A 21 9.90 -18.38 -1.86
CA PHE A 21 8.87 -17.41 -2.28
C PHE A 21 9.22 -15.95 -1.93
N ASP A 22 10.34 -15.73 -1.21
CA ASP A 22 10.82 -14.43 -0.78
C ASP A 22 12.31 -14.32 -1.10
N TYR A 23 12.67 -13.38 -1.97
CA TYR A 23 14.05 -13.15 -2.38
C TYR A 23 14.96 -12.82 -1.19
N LYS A 24 14.46 -12.19 -0.13
CA LYS A 24 15.27 -11.87 1.06
C LYS A 24 15.68 -13.11 1.86
N LYS A 25 15.00 -14.24 1.65
CA LYS A 25 15.22 -15.50 2.38
C LYS A 25 16.07 -16.50 1.62
N ILE A 26 16.60 -16.14 0.45
CA ILE A 26 17.40 -17.04 -0.39
C ILE A 26 18.83 -17.24 0.12
N ALA A 27 19.35 -16.26 0.88
CA ALA A 27 20.70 -16.29 1.43
C ALA A 27 20.78 -17.25 2.62
N GLU A 28 21.78 -18.12 2.62
CA GLU A 28 22.16 -18.88 3.81
C GLU A 28 23.02 -18.02 4.77
N PRO A 29 23.23 -18.44 6.03
CA PRO A 29 24.02 -17.67 6.99
C PRO A 29 25.42 -17.32 6.44
N GLY A 30 25.73 -16.03 6.37
CA GLY A 30 27.00 -15.53 5.83
C GLY A 30 26.97 -15.14 4.35
N GLU A 31 25.87 -15.40 3.64
CA GLU A 31 25.69 -14.98 2.25
C GLU A 31 24.93 -13.64 2.14
N LYS A 32 25.11 -12.95 1.01
CA LYS A 32 24.32 -11.78 0.63
C LYS A 32 23.32 -12.21 -0.44
N ALA A 33 22.02 -11.97 -0.20
CA ALA A 33 20.94 -12.42 -1.09
C ALA A 33 21.15 -12.00 -2.56
N TRP A 34 21.57 -10.76 -2.80
CA TRP A 34 21.81 -10.24 -4.16
C TRP A 34 23.03 -10.85 -4.89
N LEU A 35 23.81 -11.70 -4.22
CA LEU A 35 24.91 -12.46 -4.82
C LEU A 35 24.55 -13.92 -5.08
N VAL A 36 23.38 -14.38 -4.61
CA VAL A 36 22.92 -15.75 -4.81
C VAL A 36 22.31 -15.87 -6.21
N ASP A 37 22.84 -16.80 -7.02
CA ASP A 37 22.35 -17.01 -8.39
C ASP A 37 21.06 -17.86 -8.39
N THR A 38 19.99 -17.30 -8.94
CA THR A 38 18.65 -17.90 -8.94
C THR A 38 18.08 -18.05 -10.35
N ILE A 39 17.17 -19.01 -10.51
CA ILE A 39 16.21 -19.07 -11.60
C ILE A 39 14.90 -18.51 -11.08
N ASP A 40 14.53 -17.34 -11.61
CA ASP A 40 13.33 -16.63 -11.21
C ASP A 40 12.16 -17.11 -12.06
N ARG A 41 11.04 -17.44 -11.42
CA ARG A 41 9.85 -17.96 -12.09
C ARG A 41 8.60 -17.29 -11.56
N THR A 42 7.65 -17.12 -12.46
CA THR A 42 6.28 -16.72 -12.17
C THR A 42 5.37 -17.75 -12.80
N GLU A 43 4.48 -18.33 -11.99
CA GLU A 43 3.40 -19.19 -12.47
C GLU A 43 2.05 -18.54 -12.19
N GLU A 44 1.18 -18.56 -13.20
CA GLU A 44 -0.18 -18.04 -13.13
C GLU A 44 -1.18 -19.21 -13.04
N PHE A 45 -2.04 -19.14 -12.03
CA PHE A 45 -3.15 -20.08 -11.82
C PHE A 45 -4.46 -19.34 -12.05
N THR A 46 -5.36 -19.89 -12.85
CA THR A 46 -6.66 -19.27 -13.17
C THR A 46 -7.86 -20.16 -12.86
N ALA A 47 -7.63 -21.44 -12.53
CA ALA A 47 -8.68 -22.41 -12.27
C ALA A 47 -8.37 -23.27 -11.05
N PHE A 48 -9.30 -23.22 -10.10
CA PHE A 48 -9.28 -23.98 -8.86
C PHE A 48 -10.56 -24.79 -8.70
N THR A 49 -10.47 -25.91 -8.00
CA THR A 49 -11.63 -26.71 -7.60
C THR A 49 -12.51 -25.93 -6.63
N ASN A 50 -13.77 -26.35 -6.44
CA ASN A 50 -14.65 -25.76 -5.44
C ASN A 50 -14.14 -25.89 -4.00
N LYS A 51 -13.16 -26.78 -3.76
CA LYS A 51 -12.50 -26.94 -2.46
C LYS A 51 -11.26 -26.04 -2.31
N GLY A 52 -11.02 -25.13 -3.26
CA GLY A 52 -9.87 -24.22 -3.25
C GLY A 52 -8.55 -24.84 -3.68
N LYS A 53 -8.55 -26.07 -4.23
CA LYS A 53 -7.34 -26.75 -4.73
C LYS A 53 -7.02 -26.40 -6.17
N VAL A 54 -5.75 -26.30 -6.57
CA VAL A 54 -5.34 -26.05 -7.96
C VAL A 54 -5.94 -27.13 -8.88
N SER A 55 -6.46 -26.72 -10.04
CA SER A 55 -7.01 -27.65 -11.02
C SER A 55 -5.91 -28.52 -11.64
N LYS A 56 -6.21 -29.79 -11.95
CA LYS A 56 -5.25 -30.74 -12.53
C LYS A 56 -4.50 -30.20 -13.76
N PRO A 57 -5.15 -29.51 -14.72
CA PRO A 57 -4.47 -29.01 -15.93
C PRO A 57 -3.46 -27.89 -15.66
N GLN A 58 -3.57 -27.18 -14.53
CA GLN A 58 -2.71 -26.04 -14.19
C GLN A 58 -1.75 -26.35 -13.05
N ARG A 59 -1.70 -27.60 -12.60
CA ARG A 59 -0.87 -27.99 -11.47
C ARG A 59 0.61 -27.82 -11.86
N SER A 60 1.32 -27.03 -11.06
CA SER A 60 2.78 -26.92 -11.13
C SER A 60 3.42 -28.28 -10.86
N ARG A 61 4.59 -28.51 -11.44
CA ARG A 61 5.46 -29.64 -11.09
C ARG A 61 5.94 -29.58 -9.63
N TYR A 62 5.94 -28.40 -9.03
CA TYR A 62 6.35 -28.17 -7.65
C TYR A 62 5.13 -28.10 -6.75
N GLU A 63 4.97 -29.09 -5.87
CA GLU A 63 3.78 -29.14 -5.01
C GLU A 63 3.67 -27.92 -4.09
N VAL A 64 4.80 -27.44 -3.56
CA VAL A 64 4.85 -26.23 -2.72
C VAL A 64 4.36 -24.97 -3.46
N VAL A 65 4.51 -24.90 -4.79
CA VAL A 65 4.01 -23.78 -5.60
C VAL A 65 2.48 -23.86 -5.71
N ASN A 66 1.93 -25.07 -5.83
CA ASN A 66 0.48 -25.27 -5.81
C ASN A 66 -0.09 -24.87 -4.45
N GLU A 67 0.50 -25.34 -3.34
CA GLU A 67 0.06 -24.99 -1.99
C GLU A 67 0.08 -23.48 -1.73
N GLU A 68 1.11 -22.79 -2.22
CA GLU A 68 1.20 -21.33 -2.13
C GLU A 68 0.10 -20.63 -2.96
N ALA A 69 -0.22 -21.14 -4.16
CA ALA A 69 -1.33 -20.62 -4.96
C ALA A 69 -2.68 -20.79 -4.23
N GLU A 70 -2.90 -21.95 -3.59
CA GLU A 70 -4.11 -22.24 -2.83
C GLU A 70 -4.21 -21.35 -1.57
N ARG A 71 -3.09 -21.12 -0.88
CA ARG A 71 -3.02 -20.21 0.28
C ARG A 71 -3.41 -18.79 -0.14
N LYS A 72 -2.81 -18.27 -1.21
CA LYS A 72 -3.14 -16.95 -1.77
C LYS A 72 -4.59 -16.86 -2.25
N LEU A 73 -5.15 -17.93 -2.80
CA LEU A 73 -6.57 -17.99 -3.14
C LEU A 73 -7.44 -17.81 -1.90
N GLN A 74 -7.16 -18.53 -0.81
CA GLN A 74 -7.94 -18.39 0.44
C GLN A 74 -7.87 -16.96 0.99
N GLU A 75 -6.68 -16.35 0.97
CA GLU A 75 -6.51 -14.95 1.36
C GLU A 75 -7.33 -14.01 0.49
N ARG A 76 -7.32 -14.23 -0.84
CA ARG A 76 -8.12 -13.43 -1.79
C ARG A 76 -9.61 -13.57 -1.53
N LEU A 77 -10.10 -14.79 -1.35
CA LEU A 77 -11.51 -15.06 -1.09
C LEU A 77 -11.97 -14.46 0.25
N ALA A 78 -11.17 -14.58 1.30
CA ALA A 78 -11.44 -13.96 2.59
C ALA A 78 -11.49 -12.43 2.47
N LEU A 79 -10.56 -11.83 1.72
CA LEU A 79 -10.53 -10.40 1.48
C LEU A 79 -11.78 -9.92 0.71
N LYS A 80 -12.20 -10.66 -0.33
CA LYS A 80 -13.45 -10.37 -1.09
C LYS A 80 -14.70 -10.44 -0.22
N GLU A 81 -14.78 -11.40 0.70
CA GLU A 81 -15.92 -11.49 1.62
C GLU A 81 -15.94 -10.27 2.56
N GLN A 82 -14.77 -9.92 3.07
CA GLN A 82 -14.62 -8.79 3.97
C GLN A 82 -14.91 -7.44 3.29
N THR A 83 -14.63 -7.31 2.00
CA THR A 83 -15.00 -6.13 1.20
C THR A 83 -16.49 -5.81 1.28
N LYS A 84 -17.37 -6.82 1.41
CA LYS A 84 -18.82 -6.59 1.52
C LYS A 84 -19.21 -5.88 2.82
N ILE A 85 -18.39 -6.01 3.86
CA ILE A 85 -18.57 -5.38 5.17
C ILE A 85 -17.83 -4.03 5.21
N ASP A 86 -16.58 -4.04 4.75
CA ASP A 86 -15.67 -2.92 4.89
C ASP A 86 -16.00 -1.77 3.93
N LEU A 87 -16.47 -2.06 2.70
CA LEU A 87 -16.77 -1.02 1.71
C LEU A 87 -17.92 -0.10 2.14
N PRO A 88 -19.09 -0.60 2.59
CA PRO A 88 -20.15 0.27 3.11
C PRO A 88 -19.67 1.12 4.30
N ARG A 89 -18.91 0.52 5.23
CA ARG A 89 -18.36 1.26 6.37
C ARG A 89 -17.40 2.36 5.91
N ALA A 90 -16.52 2.07 4.97
CA ALA A 90 -15.59 3.04 4.40
C ALA A 90 -16.30 4.21 3.70
N ILE A 91 -17.40 3.94 3.00
CA ILE A 91 -18.23 4.97 2.35
C ILE A 91 -18.85 5.90 3.41
N GLU A 92 -19.40 5.35 4.49
CA GLU A 92 -19.98 6.18 5.56
C GLU A 92 -18.92 7.01 6.29
N LEU A 93 -17.75 6.42 6.58
CA LEU A 93 -16.62 7.15 7.14
C LEU A 93 -16.16 8.29 6.24
N ALA A 94 -16.09 8.05 4.92
CA ALA A 94 -15.70 9.08 3.96
C ALA A 94 -16.67 10.27 3.96
N LYS A 95 -17.98 10.01 4.01
CA LYS A 95 -19.00 11.06 4.12
C LYS A 95 -18.86 11.89 5.40
N VAL A 96 -18.57 11.24 6.54
CA VAL A 96 -18.36 11.94 7.82
C VAL A 96 -17.15 12.86 7.72
N VAL A 97 -16.04 12.38 7.16
CA VAL A 97 -14.84 13.21 6.96
C VAL A 97 -15.14 14.35 5.99
N ASP A 98 -15.73 14.08 4.82
CA ASP A 98 -16.01 15.11 3.81
C ASP A 98 -16.93 16.21 4.31
N LYS A 99 -17.90 15.87 5.16
CA LYS A 99 -18.78 16.83 5.82
C LYS A 99 -18.02 17.79 6.72
N ALA A 100 -17.02 17.30 7.45
CA ALA A 100 -16.16 18.15 8.30
C ALA A 100 -15.30 19.14 7.49
N PHE A 101 -15.20 18.95 6.17
CA PHE A 101 -14.49 19.83 5.24
C PHE A 101 -15.37 20.88 4.55
N GLU A 102 -16.71 20.81 4.65
CA GLU A 102 -17.62 21.71 3.90
C GLU A 102 -17.29 23.20 4.13
N ASP A 103 -17.01 23.59 5.38
CA ASP A 103 -16.66 24.98 5.74
C ASP A 103 -15.16 25.28 5.63
N LYS A 104 -14.34 24.31 5.21
CA LYS A 104 -12.87 24.39 5.21
C LYS A 104 -12.28 24.28 3.80
N MET A 105 -13.10 24.45 2.76
CA MET A 105 -12.71 24.27 1.34
C MET A 105 -11.61 25.22 0.86
N GLY A 106 -11.44 26.38 1.50
CA GLY A 106 -10.36 27.33 1.18
C GLY A 106 -8.99 26.96 1.76
N ASP A 107 -8.91 25.98 2.67
CA ASP A 107 -7.71 25.66 3.45
C ASP A 107 -7.20 24.23 3.15
N LEU A 108 -7.36 23.76 1.91
CA LEU A 108 -6.98 22.41 1.52
C LEU A 108 -5.48 22.23 1.24
N PHE A 109 -4.73 23.32 1.13
CA PHE A 109 -3.31 23.30 0.83
C PHE A 109 -2.57 24.37 1.63
N LEU A 110 -1.45 23.96 2.25
CA LEU A 110 -0.53 24.82 2.97
C LEU A 110 0.89 24.52 2.49
N GLU A 111 1.60 25.54 2.04
CA GLU A 111 3.06 25.47 1.90
C GLU A 111 3.69 25.91 3.20
N TYR A 112 4.72 25.19 3.64
CA TYR A 112 5.41 25.42 4.90
C TYR A 112 6.91 25.39 4.64
N ASP A 113 7.57 26.53 4.83
CA ASP A 113 9.01 26.65 4.64
C ASP A 113 9.72 26.29 5.95
N TYR A 114 10.37 25.13 6.01
CA TYR A 114 11.01 24.69 7.26
C TYR A 114 12.30 25.45 7.60
N VAL A 115 12.89 26.17 6.64
CA VAL A 115 14.06 27.02 6.88
C VAL A 115 13.64 28.30 7.58
N GLU A 116 12.50 28.88 7.18
CA GLU A 116 11.97 30.10 7.78
C GLU A 116 11.14 29.83 9.05
N GLU A 117 10.32 28.77 9.04
CA GLU A 117 9.32 28.51 10.07
C GLU A 117 9.75 27.45 11.12
N GLY A 118 10.87 26.76 10.87
CA GLY A 118 11.41 25.68 11.70
C GLY A 118 10.82 24.30 11.36
N GLU A 119 11.04 23.31 12.24
CA GLU A 119 10.47 21.97 12.04
C GLU A 119 8.93 21.98 12.13
N PHE A 120 8.28 21.31 11.18
CA PHE A 120 6.82 21.22 11.16
C PHE A 120 6.29 20.27 12.24
N SER A 121 5.22 20.70 12.89
CA SER A 121 4.47 19.93 13.88
C SER A 121 2.99 20.34 13.88
N ASP A 122 2.10 19.42 14.31
CA ASP A 122 0.64 19.65 14.21
C ASP A 122 0.14 20.84 15.06
N ASP A 123 0.88 21.28 16.10
CA ASP A 123 0.58 22.50 16.88
C ASP A 123 0.68 23.79 16.04
N LYS A 124 1.41 23.77 14.93
CA LYS A 124 1.47 24.87 13.95
C LYS A 124 0.20 24.99 13.12
N THR A 125 -0.67 23.99 13.17
CA THR A 125 -1.97 23.98 12.47
C THR A 125 -3.11 23.64 13.42
N PRO A 126 -3.50 24.55 14.34
CA PRO A 126 -4.56 24.29 15.30
C PRO A 126 -5.87 23.86 14.64
N GLY A 127 -6.53 22.85 15.21
CA GLY A 127 -7.77 22.27 14.68
C GLY A 127 -7.56 21.20 13.60
N TRP A 128 -6.33 20.96 13.18
CA TRP A 128 -5.95 19.92 12.23
C TRP A 128 -5.06 18.86 12.88
N VAL A 129 -5.12 17.63 12.36
CA VAL A 129 -4.26 16.53 12.80
C VAL A 129 -3.73 15.75 11.61
N THR A 130 -2.44 15.40 11.66
CA THR A 130 -1.82 14.58 10.63
C THR A 130 -2.23 13.12 10.80
N ILE A 131 -2.86 12.58 9.75
CA ILE A 131 -3.22 11.16 9.66
C ILE A 131 -2.26 10.37 8.78
N LYS A 132 -1.42 11.03 7.98
CA LYS A 132 -0.43 10.38 7.11
C LYS A 132 0.67 11.37 6.71
N ALA A 133 1.92 10.92 6.72
CA ALA A 133 3.04 11.64 6.13
C ALA A 133 3.61 10.85 4.93
N LYS A 134 4.15 11.57 3.95
CA LYS A 134 4.89 11.01 2.81
C LYS A 134 6.05 11.92 2.43
N THR A 135 7.25 11.37 2.33
CA THR A 135 8.40 12.08 1.74
C THR A 135 8.47 11.83 0.24
N SER A 136 8.85 12.86 -0.52
CA SER A 136 9.06 12.76 -1.96
C SER A 136 10.24 11.84 -2.26
N HIS A 137 10.11 11.04 -3.32
CA HIS A 137 11.18 10.19 -3.85
C HIS A 137 11.43 10.54 -5.33
N SER A 138 11.24 11.81 -5.70
CA SER A 138 11.48 12.28 -7.07
C SER A 138 12.96 12.21 -7.41
N ASP A 139 13.28 11.75 -8.62
CA ASP A 139 14.65 11.73 -9.14
C ASP A 139 15.27 13.13 -9.24
N TRP A 140 14.45 14.18 -9.20
CA TRP A 140 14.95 15.57 -9.13
C TRP A 140 15.88 15.82 -7.93
N TYR A 141 15.63 15.15 -6.80
CA TYR A 141 16.50 15.24 -5.60
C TYR A 141 17.77 14.40 -5.70
N SER A 142 17.88 13.56 -6.73
CA SER A 142 19.06 12.72 -7.00
C SER A 142 20.10 13.44 -7.87
N ASN A 143 19.84 14.68 -8.29
CA ASN A 143 20.79 15.49 -9.04
C ASN A 143 21.70 16.29 -8.09
N ASP A 144 23.01 16.07 -8.19
CA ASP A 144 24.05 16.66 -7.32
C ASP A 144 24.17 18.21 -7.41
N ASP A 145 23.47 18.85 -8.35
CA ASP A 145 23.57 20.30 -8.60
C ASP A 145 22.57 21.15 -7.78
N VAL A 146 21.59 20.54 -7.11
CA VAL A 146 20.58 21.24 -6.30
C VAL A 146 20.49 20.59 -4.92
N PHE A 147 21.10 21.23 -3.91
CA PHE A 147 21.16 20.77 -2.52
C PHE A 147 19.84 20.91 -1.74
N ASN A 148 18.70 20.58 -2.37
CA ASN A 148 17.40 20.70 -1.73
C ASN A 148 17.00 19.41 -1.04
N ALA A 149 16.43 19.52 0.16
CA ALA A 149 15.92 18.35 0.86
C ALA A 149 14.63 17.83 0.20
N PRO A 150 14.38 16.51 0.19
CA PRO A 150 13.11 15.96 -0.29
C PRO A 150 11.90 16.58 0.43
N SER A 151 10.99 17.17 -0.33
CA SER A 151 9.73 17.69 0.22
C SER A 151 8.97 16.61 0.99
N THR A 152 8.44 16.96 2.17
CA THR A 152 7.58 16.08 2.97
C THR A 152 6.14 16.58 2.97
N TYR A 153 5.20 15.66 2.78
CA TYR A 153 3.77 15.95 2.66
C TYR A 153 3.01 15.36 3.84
N TYR A 154 2.37 16.22 4.62
CA TYR A 154 1.49 15.85 5.72
C TYR A 154 0.04 15.96 5.24
N TYR A 155 -0.70 14.87 5.35
CA TYR A 155 -2.12 14.80 5.03
C TYR A 155 -2.90 14.92 6.32
N GLN A 156 -3.64 16.01 6.44
CA GLN A 156 -4.38 16.38 7.62
C GLN A 156 -5.89 16.28 7.42
N VAL A 157 -6.59 16.09 8.53
CA VAL A 157 -8.06 16.21 8.64
C VAL A 157 -8.38 17.06 9.87
N PRO A 158 -9.61 17.61 9.97
CA PRO A 158 -10.06 18.25 11.19
C PRO A 158 -9.95 17.30 12.37
N ILE A 159 -9.53 17.80 13.53
CA ILE A 159 -9.32 16.99 14.72
C ILE A 159 -10.61 16.28 15.16
N GLU A 160 -11.78 16.87 14.92
CA GLU A 160 -13.08 16.27 15.25
C GLU A 160 -13.38 14.94 14.53
N VAL A 161 -12.69 14.63 13.43
CA VAL A 161 -12.89 13.41 12.62
C VAL A 161 -11.64 12.53 12.52
N GLU A 162 -10.67 12.72 13.44
CA GLU A 162 -9.41 11.96 13.44
C GLU A 162 -9.66 10.44 13.46
N LYS A 163 -10.52 9.99 14.36
CA LYS A 163 -10.78 8.57 14.61
C LYS A 163 -11.36 7.91 13.36
N GLU A 164 -12.35 8.55 12.76
CA GLU A 164 -13.02 8.11 11.53
C GLU A 164 -12.05 8.06 10.37
N ALA A 165 -11.20 9.08 10.22
CA ALA A 165 -10.20 9.13 9.17
C ALA A 165 -9.12 8.04 9.34
N ARG A 166 -8.68 7.76 10.57
CA ARG A 166 -7.73 6.66 10.87
C ARG A 166 -8.35 5.29 10.61
N GLU A 167 -9.61 5.08 10.98
CA GLU A 167 -10.35 3.85 10.68
C GLU A 167 -10.46 3.65 9.15
N LEU A 168 -10.85 4.70 8.42
CA LEU A 168 -10.94 4.69 6.97
C LEU A 168 -9.58 4.39 6.32
N GLN A 169 -8.48 4.95 6.84
CA GLN A 169 -7.15 4.60 6.36
C GLN A 169 -6.79 3.13 6.59
N ALA A 170 -7.14 2.57 7.75
CA ALA A 170 -6.87 1.17 8.07
C ALA A 170 -7.62 0.24 7.10
N ILE A 171 -8.91 0.51 6.86
CA ILE A 171 -9.72 -0.23 5.88
C ILE A 171 -9.11 -0.11 4.48
N ARG A 172 -8.81 1.11 4.01
CA ARG A 172 -8.21 1.31 2.68
C ARG A 172 -6.86 0.60 2.54
N ARG A 173 -6.01 0.61 3.57
CA ARG A 173 -4.71 -0.08 3.55
C ARG A 173 -4.85 -1.59 3.44
N LYS A 174 -5.81 -2.18 4.17
CA LYS A 174 -6.12 -3.61 4.11
C LYS A 174 -6.46 -4.07 2.69
N HIS A 175 -7.11 -3.22 1.91
CA HIS A 175 -7.58 -3.53 0.55
C HIS A 175 -6.67 -2.99 -0.57
N GLN A 176 -5.45 -2.53 -0.30
CA GLN A 176 -4.59 -1.79 -1.25
C GLN A 176 -4.36 -2.49 -2.61
N ASN A 177 -4.49 -3.83 -2.66
CA ASN A 177 -4.34 -4.65 -3.87
C ASN A 177 -5.61 -5.50 -4.16
N ASP A 178 -6.76 -5.09 -3.62
CA ASP A 178 -8.05 -5.73 -3.83
C ASP A 178 -8.85 -5.03 -4.92
N ASP A 179 -9.07 -5.71 -6.04
CA ASP A 179 -9.84 -5.18 -7.17
C ASP A 179 -11.35 -5.11 -6.90
N THR A 180 -11.82 -5.80 -5.86
CA THR A 180 -13.23 -5.77 -5.46
C THR A 180 -13.57 -4.57 -4.58
N PHE A 181 -12.57 -3.92 -3.98
CA PHE A 181 -12.75 -2.77 -3.12
C PHE A 181 -12.66 -1.46 -3.90
N SER A 182 -13.75 -0.69 -3.92
CA SER A 182 -13.78 0.58 -4.66
C SER A 182 -13.21 1.73 -3.85
N PHE A 183 -11.93 2.05 -4.09
CA PHE A 183 -11.25 3.20 -3.50
C PHE A 183 -11.85 4.55 -3.87
N TRP A 184 -12.46 4.65 -5.05
CA TRP A 184 -13.12 5.87 -5.51
C TRP A 184 -14.38 6.18 -4.71
N LYS A 185 -15.20 5.15 -4.40
CA LYS A 185 -16.45 5.33 -3.64
C LYS A 185 -16.23 5.78 -2.19
N CYS A 186 -15.07 5.50 -1.63
CA CYS A 186 -14.69 5.88 -0.27
C CYS A 186 -13.48 6.82 -0.25
N ASP A 187 -13.24 7.54 -1.36
CA ASP A 187 -12.28 8.64 -1.34
C ASP A 187 -12.82 9.78 -0.49
N TYR A 188 -11.92 10.58 0.06
CA TYR A 188 -12.26 11.61 1.03
C TYR A 188 -11.23 12.74 1.04
N ARG A 189 -11.71 13.92 1.39
CA ARG A 189 -10.94 15.17 1.48
C ARG A 189 -9.89 15.10 2.57
N LYS A 190 -8.77 15.76 2.28
CA LYS A 190 -7.62 15.90 3.16
C LYS A 190 -7.02 17.27 2.88
N ARG A 191 -6.56 17.95 3.92
CA ARG A 191 -5.66 19.09 3.77
C ARG A 191 -4.26 18.55 3.53
N LYS A 192 -3.49 19.18 2.64
CA LYS A 192 -2.11 18.80 2.34
C LYS A 192 -1.19 19.94 2.77
N VAL A 193 -0.31 19.65 3.73
CA VAL A 193 0.80 20.52 4.09
C VAL A 193 2.04 20.03 3.37
N ARG A 194 2.67 20.88 2.55
CA ARG A 194 3.95 20.60 1.90
C ARG A 194 5.04 21.32 2.68
N VAL A 195 5.90 20.55 3.31
CA VAL A 195 7.08 21.01 4.03
C VAL A 195 8.29 20.88 3.11
N ALA A 196 8.91 22.01 2.77
CA ALA A 196 10.09 22.06 1.90
C ALA A 196 10.88 23.35 2.13
N ASP A 197 12.14 23.38 1.72
CA ASP A 197 13.06 24.53 1.69
C ASP A 197 13.05 25.25 0.33
N HIS A 198 12.09 24.89 -0.53
CA HIS A 198 11.98 25.41 -1.88
C HIS A 198 10.52 25.44 -2.33
N SER A 199 10.18 26.36 -3.22
CA SER A 199 8.87 26.41 -3.86
C SER A 199 8.64 25.19 -4.76
N ASN A 200 7.37 24.90 -5.03
CA ASN A 200 6.96 23.83 -5.92
C ASN A 200 7.05 24.32 -7.38
N TYR A 201 8.19 24.05 -8.05
CA TYR A 201 8.44 24.36 -9.47
C TYR A 201 8.14 23.17 -10.38
#